data_AF-A0A1Y4VB96-F1
#
_entry.id   AF-A0A1Y4VB96-F1
#
_cell.length_a   1.000
_cell.length_b   1.000
_cell.length_c   1.000
_cell.angle_alpha   90.00
_cell.angle_beta   90.00
_cell.angle_gamma   90.00
#
_symmetry.space_group_name_H-M   'P 1'
#
loop_
_entity.id
_entity.type
_entity.pdbx_description
1 polymer ?
#
loop_
_entity_poly.entity_id
_entity_poly.type
_entity_poly.pdbx_seq_one_letter_code
_entity_poly.pdbx_strand_id
1 'polypeptide(L)' 'MTICDVAERLEQRGIRRGIKQGIERGVQMEKMHLYRLVASGKLSVLDASQELEQTEEEFLDDMRKAGYGQEYGKEGKNK' A
#
# COMPACT_ATOMS: atom_id res chain seq x y z
N MET A 1 3.47 -42.95 -1.95
CA MET A 1 3.08 -41.63 -1.38
C MET A 1 2.28 -41.93 -0.14
N THR A 2 2.84 -41.61 1.02
CA THR A 2 2.19 -41.85 2.32
C THR A 2 1.28 -40.68 2.68
N ILE A 3 0.32 -40.89 3.57
CA ILE A 3 -0.56 -39.82 4.07
C ILE A 3 0.28 -38.71 4.74
N CYS A 4 1.41 -39.05 5.37
CA CYS A 4 2.34 -38.10 5.95
C CYS A 4 2.97 -37.17 4.89
N ASP A 5 3.36 -37.72 3.72
CA ASP A 5 3.91 -36.90 2.62
C ASP A 5 2.88 -35.90 2.07
N VAL A 6 1.60 -36.27 2.08
CA VAL A 6 0.50 -35.39 1.64
C VAL A 6 0.27 -34.28 2.66
N ALA A 7 0.27 -34.61 3.96
CA ALA A 7 0.11 -33.63 5.04
C ALA A 7 1.22 -32.57 5.04
N GLU A 8 2.49 -32.99 4.92
CA GLU A 8 3.63 -32.07 4.88
C GLU A 8 3.55 -31.11 3.67
N ARG A 9 3.17 -31.61 2.50
CA ARG A 9 2.98 -30.78 1.30
C ARG A 9 1.85 -29.77 1.46
N LEU A 10 0.77 -30.14 2.14
CA LEU A 10 -0.36 -29.24 2.41
C LEU A 10 0.05 -28.14 3.40
N GLU A 11 0.79 -28.50 4.45
CA GLU A 11 1.33 -27.54 5.42
C GLU A 11 2.26 -26.53 4.75
N GLN A 12 3.23 -26.99 3.95
CA GLN A 12 4.14 -26.11 3.21
C GLN A 12 3.40 -25.17 2.25
N ARG A 13 2.34 -25.65 1.58
CA ARG A 13 1.48 -24.80 0.74
C ARG A 13 0.72 -23.76 1.57
N GLY A 14 0.21 -24.15 2.73
CA GLY A 14 -0.47 -23.26 3.68
C GLY A 14 0.45 -22.14 4.14
N ILE A 15 1.66 -22.47 4.57
CA ILE A 15 2.68 -21.50 5.01
C ILE A 15 3.04 -20.54 3.88
N ARG A 16 3.37 -21.05 2.69
CA ARG A 16 3.69 -20.20 1.53
C ARG A 16 2.57 -19.23 1.19
N ARG A 17 1.32 -19.70 1.20
CA ARG A 17 0.14 -18.87 0.92
C ARG A 17 -0.10 -17.83 2.03
N GLY A 18 0.16 -18.19 3.29
CA GLY A 18 0.08 -17.28 4.43
C GLY A 18 1.12 -16.16 4.34
N ILE A 19 2.38 -16.51 4.09
CA ILE A 19 3.48 -15.54 3.93
C ILE A 19 3.19 -14.57 2.79
N LYS A 20 2.80 -15.07 1.62
CA LYS A 20 2.49 -14.24 0.46
C LYS A 20 1.41 -13.19 0.78
N GLN A 21 0.30 -13.63 1.39
CA GLN A 21 -0.78 -12.72 1.79
C GLN A 21 -0.33 -11.70 2.85
N GLY A 22 0.52 -12.12 3.80
CA GLY A 22 1.06 -11.22 4.82
C GLY A 22 1.90 -10.10 4.21
N ILE A 23 2.79 -10.44 3.27
CA ILE A 23 3.62 -9.47 2.56
C ILE A 23 2.75 -8.51 1.74
N GLU A 24 1.80 -9.02 0.94
CA GLU A 24 0.90 -8.19 0.12
C GLU A 24 0.12 -7.18 0.96
N ARG A 25 -0.36 -7.59 2.15
CA ARG A 25 -1.05 -6.69 3.09
C ARG A 25 -0.11 -5.66 3.72
N GLY A 26 1.11 -6.08 4.07
CA GLY A 26 2.13 -5.19 4.62
C GLY A 26 2.46 -4.04 3.66
N VAL A 27 2.76 -4.37 2.40
CA VAL A 27 3.07 -3.38 1.36
C VAL A 27 1.88 -2.44 1.11
N GLN A 28 0.64 -2.95 1.10
CA GLN A 28 -0.54 -2.08 0.96
C GLN A 28 -0.71 -1.11 2.13
N MET A 29 -0.48 -1.57 3.36
CA MET A 29 -0.58 -0.71 4.55
C MET A 29 0.50 0.39 4.55
N GLU A 30 1.72 0.06 4.14
CA GLU A 30 2.81 1.01 3.98
C GLU A 30 2.48 2.10 2.94
N LYS A 31 2.03 1.71 1.74
CA LYS A 31 1.57 2.66 0.71
C LYS A 31 0.50 3.61 1.23
N MET A 32 -0.53 3.09 1.90
CA MET A 32 -1.59 3.93 2.48
C MET A 32 -1.07 4.88 3.58
N HIS A 33 -0.07 4.45 4.36
CA HIS A 33 0.54 5.31 5.35
C HIS A 33 1.25 6.50 4.71
N LEU A 34 2.03 6.25 3.65
CA LEU A 34 2.71 7.30 2.89
C LEU A 34 1.72 8.28 2.24
N TYR A 35 0.65 7.78 1.63
CA TYR A 35 -0.42 8.64 1.06
C TYR A 35 -1.03 9.57 2.10
N ARG A 36 -1.31 9.06 3.31
CA ARG A 36 -1.83 9.88 4.41
C ARG A 36 -0.83 10.95 4.85
N LEU A 37 0.44 10.61 4.95
CA LEU A 37 1.48 11.57 5.36
C LEU A 37 1.62 12.70 4.35
N VAL A 38 1.68 12.37 3.06
CA VAL A 38 1.71 13.35 1.96
C VAL A 38 0.43 14.20 1.94
N ALA A 39 -0.75 13.59 2.03
CA ALA A 39 -2.02 14.32 2.07
C ALA A 39 -2.11 15.31 3.25
N SER A 40 -1.48 14.97 4.38
CA SER A 40 -1.43 15.83 5.56
C SER A 40 -0.30 16.88 5.54
N GLY A 41 0.53 16.90 4.49
CA GLY A 41 1.68 17.79 4.35
C GLY A 41 2.86 17.47 5.28
N LYS A 42 2.89 16.26 5.88
CA LYS A 42 3.94 15.83 6.82
C LYS A 42 5.13 15.15 6.15
N LEU A 43 4.97 14.74 4.90
CA LEU A 43 6.00 14.11 4.08
C LEU A 43 5.90 14.71 2.68
N SER A 44 7.05 14.93 2.03
CA SER A 44 7.04 15.41 0.65
C SER A 44 6.68 14.29 -0.32
N VAL A 45 6.21 14.66 -1.52
CA VAL A 45 5.93 13.69 -2.59
C VAL A 45 7.21 12.97 -3.00
N LEU A 46 8.33 13.70 -3.12
CA LEU A 46 9.64 13.16 -3.47
C LEU A 46 10.11 12.09 -2.48
N ASP A 47 10.08 12.38 -1.18
CA ASP A 47 10.53 11.42 -0.16
C ASP A 47 9.64 10.17 -0.18
N ALA A 48 8.34 10.35 -0.34
CA ALA A 48 7.38 9.24 -0.37
C ALA A 48 7.48 8.38 -1.65
N SER A 49 7.82 8.99 -2.79
CA SER A 49 8.01 8.26 -4.04
C SER A 49 9.34 7.49 -4.04
N GLN A 50 10.39 8.06 -3.45
CA GLN A 50 11.67 7.38 -3.26
C GLN A 50 11.54 6.14 -2.36
N GLU A 51 10.79 6.22 -1.26
CA GLU A 51 10.53 5.08 -0.36
C GLU A 51 9.86 3.91 -1.09
N LEU A 52 9.02 4.21 -2.09
CA LEU A 52 8.32 3.21 -2.90
C LEU A 52 9.04 2.87 -4.22
N GLU A 53 10.27 3.36 -4.40
CA GLU A 53 11.09 3.17 -5.61
C GLU A 53 10.35 3.50 -6.91
N GLN A 54 9.53 4.55 -6.91
CA GLN A 54 8.75 5.01 -8.06
C GLN A 54 8.90 6.51 -8.30
N THR A 55 8.38 6.99 -9.44
CA THR A 55 8.39 8.43 -9.75
C THR A 55 7.34 9.19 -8.94
N GLU A 56 7.53 10.51 -8.78
CA GLU A 56 6.52 11.38 -8.14
C GLU A 56 5.18 11.35 -8.87
N GLU A 57 5.19 11.23 -10.21
CA GLU A 57 3.98 11.14 -11.03
C GLU A 57 3.21 9.84 -10.77
N GLU A 58 3.89 8.69 -10.75
CA GLU A 58 3.29 7.40 -10.43
C GLU A 58 2.72 7.39 -9.01
N PHE A 59 3.46 7.94 -8.05
CA PHE A 59 2.99 8.08 -6.67
C PHE A 59 1.68 8.89 -6.59
N LEU A 60 1.63 10.05 -7.24
CA LEU A 60 0.45 10.92 -7.21
C LEU A 60 -0.76 10.29 -7.92
N ASP A 61 -0.54 9.56 -9.01
CA ASP A 61 -1.61 8.83 -9.69
C ASP A 61 -2.17 7.71 -8.82
N ASP A 62 -1.30 6.90 -8.19
CA ASP A 62 -1.69 5.86 -7.24
C ASP A 62 -2.46 6.46 -6.04
N MET A 63 -1.97 7.57 -5.48
CA MET A 63 -2.58 8.27 -4.37
C MET A 63 -3.99 8.77 -4.73
N ARG A 64 -4.15 9.35 -5.93
CA ARG A 64 -5.45 9.78 -6.47
C ARG A 64 -6.39 8.58 -6.68
N LYS A 65 -5.92 7.48 -7.27
CA LYS A 65 -6.69 6.24 -7.45
C LYS A 65 -7.15 5.65 -6.10
N ALA A 66 -6.34 5.83 -5.06
CA ALA A 66 -6.66 5.44 -3.70
C ALA A 66 -7.60 6.42 -2.95
N GLY A 67 -8.01 7.52 -3.57
CA GLY A 67 -8.94 8.50 -3.00
C GLY A 67 -8.28 9.63 -2.20
N TYR A 68 -6.95 9.71 -2.21
CA TYR A 68 -6.20 10.79 -1.57
C TYR A 68 -5.92 11.87 -2.64
N GLY A 69 -6.77 12.90 -2.73
CA GLY A 69 -6.61 13.97 -3.74
C GLY A 69 -7.87 14.70 -4.16
N GLN A 70 -9.06 14.28 -3.71
CA GLN A 70 -10.29 15.06 -3.89
C GLN A 70 -10.47 16.08 -2.75
N GLU A 71 -10.12 17.33 -3.06
CA GLU A 71 -10.59 18.60 -2.47
C GLU A 71 -10.73 18.70 -0.93
N TYR A 72 -9.64 19.06 -0.23
CA TYR A 72 -9.72 19.99 0.91
C TYR A 72 -9.67 21.45 0.40
N GLY A 73 -10.51 21.76 -0.60
CA GLY A 73 -10.41 22.99 -1.40
C GLY A 73 -11.75 23.59 -1.81
N LYS A 74 -12.86 23.26 -1.14
CA LYS A 74 -14.14 23.98 -1.27
C LYS A 74 -14.81 24.17 0.08
N GLU A 75 -14.40 25.19 0.82
CA GLU A 75 -15.29 26.08 1.60
C GLU A 75 -14.45 27.14 2.31
N GLY A 76 -14.32 28.28 1.63
CA GLY A 76 -13.60 29.44 2.12
C GLY A 76 -13.61 30.60 1.12
N LYS A 77 -14.67 30.72 0.32
CA LYS A 77 -14.96 31.93 -0.47
C LYS A 77 -16.47 32.21 -0.43
N ASN A 78 -16.80 33.30 0.27
CA ASN A 78 -18.07 34.04 0.28
C ASN A 78 -19.36 33.35 0.73
N LYS A 79 -19.82 33.71 1.94
CA LYS A 79 -20.90 34.70 2.07
C LYS A 79 -20.81 35.44 3.40
#